data_AF-A0A536YXF9-F1
#
_entry.id   AF-A0A536YXF9-F1
#
_cell.length_a   1.000
_cell.length_b   1.000
_cell.length_c   1.000
_cell.angle_alpha   90.00
_cell.angle_beta   90.00
_cell.angle_gamma   90.00
#
_symmetry.space_group_name_H-M   'P 1'
#
loop_
_entity.id
_entity.type
_entity.pdbx_description
1 polymer ?
#
loop_
_entity_poly.entity_id
_entity_poly.type
_entity_poly.pdbx_seq_one_letter_code
_entity_poly.pdbx_strand_id
1 'polypeptide(L)'
;RVWIYDADLNQVVKRRNDKALGTTPAALLAGKDDVELAFDWHDLPAADGLDWLGATPKDKESSFSDIRLGFDASGLAALEIFDNFGQRTSIRLAHLERNPKLPPELFKFAPPKGADVVGD
;
A
#
# COMPACT_ATOMS: atom_id res chain seq x y z
N ARG A 1 1.48 14.24 5.13
CA ARG A 1 2.15 13.60 6.29
C ARG A 1 1.42 12.29 6.52
N VAL A 2 2.15 11.22 6.83
CA VAL A 2 1.57 9.93 7.22
C VAL A 2 1.70 9.81 8.73
N TRP A 3 0.65 9.31 9.37
CA TRP A 3 0.60 9.06 10.81
C TRP A 3 0.42 7.56 10.99
N ILE A 4 1.31 6.94 11.76
CA ILE A 4 1.23 5.53 12.12
C ILE A 4 1.05 5.50 13.64
N TYR A 5 -0.09 4.98 14.09
CA TYR A 5 -0.37 4.80 15.51
C TYR A 5 -0.24 3.33 15.87
N ASP A 6 0.69 3.05 16.78
CA ASP A 6 0.81 1.76 17.44
C ASP A 6 0.10 1.85 18.80
N ALA A 7 -1.02 1.13 18.93
CA ALA A 7 -1.85 1.16 20.12
C ALA A 7 -1.20 0.45 21.31
N ASP A 8 -0.43 -0.60 21.06
CA ASP A 8 0.21 -1.41 22.11
C ASP A 8 1.35 -0.63 22.77
N LEU A 9 2.09 0.12 21.97
CA LEU A 9 3.15 1.02 22.46
C LEU A 9 2.63 2.39 22.91
N ASN A 10 1.35 2.69 22.63
CA ASN A 10 0.78 4.03 22.71
C ASN A 10 1.69 5.08 22.06
N GLN A 11 2.17 4.79 20.85
CA GLN A 11 3.14 5.62 20.14
C GLN A 11 2.63 6.01 18.76
N VAL A 12 2.85 7.26 18.40
CA VAL A 12 2.49 7.85 17.11
C VAL A 12 3.75 8.28 16.38
N VAL A 13 3.98 7.71 15.21
CA VAL A 13 5.07 8.10 14.31
C VAL A 13 4.54 9.01 13.21
N LYS A 14 5.11 10.21 13.09
CA LYS A 14 4.86 11.14 11.98
C LYS A 14 5.95 11.03 10.93
N ARG A 15 5.54 10.95 9.66
CA ARG A 15 6.46 10.95 8.52
C ARG A 15 6.00 11.92 7.43
N ARG A 16 6.96 12.54 6.74
CA ARG A 16 6.69 13.28 5.51
C ARG A 16 6.21 12.32 4.41
N ASN A 17 5.26 12.79 3.60
CA ASN A 17 4.49 11.95 2.66
C ASN A 17 5.32 11.41 1.49
N ASP A 18 6.41 12.11 1.17
CA ASP A 18 7.36 11.82 0.11
C ASP A 18 8.13 10.51 0.32
N LYS A 19 8.51 10.19 1.57
CA LYS A 19 9.25 8.96 1.89
C LYS A 19 8.38 7.78 2.32
N ALA A 20 7.23 8.02 2.95
CA ALA A 20 6.42 6.96 3.57
C ALA A 20 5.52 6.21 2.58
N LEU A 21 5.12 6.85 1.47
CA LEU A 21 4.23 6.22 0.49
C LEU A 21 5.00 5.25 -0.41
N GLY A 22 6.20 5.60 -0.88
CA GLY A 22 7.00 4.69 -1.72
C GLY A 22 7.34 3.34 -1.06
N THR A 23 7.13 3.22 0.25
CA THR A 23 7.40 2.02 1.04
C THR A 23 6.14 1.34 1.59
N THR A 24 4.94 1.52 1.00
CA THR A 24 3.79 0.70 1.40
C THR A 24 2.92 0.28 0.20
N PRO A 25 2.34 -0.93 0.22
CA PRO A 25 1.45 -1.40 -0.85
C PRO A 25 0.21 -0.53 -1.03
N ALA A 26 -0.30 0.05 0.07
CA ALA A 26 -1.45 0.96 0.04
C ALA A 26 -1.17 2.23 -0.78
N ALA A 27 0.09 2.67 -0.88
CA ALA A 27 0.44 3.83 -1.68
C ALA A 27 0.31 3.60 -3.19
N LEU A 28 0.49 2.36 -3.66
CA LEU A 28 0.19 2.00 -5.05
C LEU A 28 -1.27 2.27 -5.37
N LEU A 29 -2.15 1.94 -4.43
CA LEU A 29 -3.60 2.14 -4.56
C LEU A 29 -4.01 3.59 -4.34
N ALA A 30 -3.26 4.34 -3.53
CA ALA A 30 -3.54 5.73 -3.22
C ALA A 30 -3.21 6.70 -4.38
N GLY A 31 -2.63 6.21 -5.48
CA GLY A 31 -2.69 6.88 -6.78
C GLY A 31 -1.98 8.24 -6.83
N LYS A 32 -0.65 8.23 -6.64
CA LYS A 32 0.16 9.31 -7.21
C LYS A 32 0.65 8.87 -8.59
N ASP A 33 0.65 9.80 -9.53
CA ASP A 33 1.18 9.65 -10.90
C ASP A 33 2.60 9.04 -10.93
N ASP A 34 3.33 9.16 -9.82
CA ASP A 34 4.65 8.58 -9.59
C ASP A 34 4.67 7.04 -9.63
N VAL A 35 3.54 6.36 -9.35
CA VAL A 35 3.49 4.88 -9.25
C VAL A 35 3.66 4.21 -10.61
N GLU A 36 2.97 4.65 -11.66
CA GLU A 36 3.15 4.05 -12.98
C GLU A 36 4.60 4.21 -13.47
N LEU A 37 5.25 5.32 -13.11
CA LEU A 37 6.63 5.63 -13.48
C LEU A 37 7.65 4.88 -12.62
N ALA A 38 7.35 4.56 -11.36
CA ALA A 38 8.27 3.94 -10.41
C ALA A 38 8.49 2.44 -10.62
N PHE A 39 7.65 1.78 -11.41
CA PHE A 39 7.68 0.34 -11.62
C PHE A 39 7.84 -0.05 -13.08
N ASP A 40 8.45 -1.20 -13.31
CA ASP A 40 8.43 -1.94 -14.57
C ASP A 40 7.30 -2.98 -14.51
N TRP A 41 6.28 -2.78 -15.34
CA TRP A 41 5.07 -3.59 -15.38
C TRP A 41 5.21 -4.75 -16.36
N HIS A 42 4.65 -5.90 -16.01
CA HIS A 42 4.68 -7.09 -16.84
C HIS A 42 3.47 -7.99 -16.60
N ASP A 43 2.99 -8.63 -17.65
CA ASP A 43 1.90 -9.60 -17.55
C ASP A 43 2.37 -10.87 -16.83
N LEU A 44 1.49 -11.42 -15.99
CA LEU A 44 1.67 -12.71 -15.34
C LEU A 44 0.58 -13.69 -15.80
N PRO A 45 0.84 -15.01 -15.76
CA PRO A 45 -0.19 -15.99 -16.07
C PRO A 45 -1.39 -15.86 -15.14
N ALA A 46 -2.59 -16.01 -15.71
CA ALA A 46 -3.81 -16.10 -14.92
C ALA A 46 -3.76 -17.29 -13.96
N ALA A 47 -4.21 -17.08 -12.72
CA ALA A 47 -4.20 -18.09 -11.66
C ALA A 47 -5.28 -17.79 -10.62
N ASP A 48 -5.83 -18.83 -10.00
CA ASP A 48 -6.87 -18.73 -8.98
C ASP A 48 -8.12 -17.93 -9.40
N GLY A 49 -8.43 -17.96 -10.71
CA GLY A 49 -9.54 -17.21 -11.30
C GLY A 49 -9.28 -15.71 -11.44
N LEU A 50 -8.03 -15.27 -11.31
CA LEU A 50 -7.61 -13.88 -11.44
C LEU A 50 -6.63 -13.70 -12.60
N ASP A 51 -6.77 -12.56 -13.27
CA ASP A 51 -5.76 -12.04 -14.19
C ASP A 51 -4.72 -11.26 -13.38
N TRP A 52 -3.44 -11.56 -13.61
CA TRP A 52 -2.37 -11.02 -12.78
C TRP A 52 -1.47 -10.05 -13.55
N LEU A 53 -1.19 -8.92 -12.92
CA LEU A 53 -0.22 -7.94 -13.37
C LEU A 53 0.91 -7.84 -12.35
N GLY A 54 2.15 -8.04 -12.79
CA GLY A 54 3.35 -7.89 -11.98
C GLY A 54 3.97 -6.51 -12.15
N ALA A 55 4.63 -6.03 -11.10
CA ALA A 55 5.30 -4.74 -11.05
C ALA A 55 6.59 -4.86 -10.23
N THR A 56 7.73 -4.65 -10.89
CA THR A 56 9.04 -4.64 -10.24
C THR A 56 9.48 -3.19 -10.03
N PRO A 57 9.87 -2.78 -8.80
CA PRO A 57 10.31 -1.41 -8.55
C PRO A 57 11.62 -1.11 -9.31
N LYS A 58 11.69 0.07 -9.94
CA LYS A 58 12.91 0.54 -10.62
C LYS A 58 13.98 0.99 -9.63
N ASP A 59 13.55 1.44 -8.44
CA ASP A 59 14.46 1.81 -7.36
C ASP A 59 15.09 0.57 -6.73
N LYS A 60 16.42 0.47 -6.80
CA LYS A 60 17.18 -0.63 -6.22
C LYS A 60 17.25 -0.59 -4.69
N GLU A 61 16.92 0.55 -4.09
CA GLU A 61 16.81 0.70 -2.63
C GLU A 61 15.38 0.39 -2.13
N SER A 62 14.47 -0.02 -3.01
CA SER A 62 13.13 -0.46 -2.65
C SER A 62 13.17 -1.56 -1.60
N SER A 63 12.28 -1.47 -0.59
CA SER A 63 12.08 -2.53 0.40
C SER A 63 11.39 -3.78 -0.16
N PHE A 64 10.87 -3.71 -1.40
CA PHE A 64 10.18 -4.81 -2.08
C PHE A 64 10.94 -5.22 -3.34
N SER A 65 10.84 -6.50 -3.66
CA SER A 65 11.38 -7.10 -4.87
C SER A 65 10.33 -7.22 -5.99
N ASP A 66 9.06 -7.49 -5.63
CA ASP A 66 7.98 -7.68 -6.61
C ASP A 66 6.62 -7.36 -5.98
N ILE A 67 5.71 -6.87 -6.82
CA ILE A 67 4.32 -6.60 -6.42
C ILE A 67 3.41 -7.15 -7.50
N ARG A 68 2.33 -7.83 -7.09
CA ARG A 68 1.36 -8.42 -8.01
C ARG A 68 -0.03 -7.93 -7.68
N LEU A 69 -0.77 -7.57 -8.72
CA LEU A 69 -2.15 -7.12 -8.66
C LEU A 69 -3.01 -8.17 -9.37
N GLY A 70 -3.96 -8.74 -8.64
CA GLY A 70 -4.89 -9.74 -9.15
C GLY A 70 -6.25 -9.12 -9.42
N PHE A 71 -6.77 -9.30 -10.62
CA PHE A 71 -8.02 -8.73 -11.09
C PHE A 71 -9.04 -9.80 -11.42
N ASP A 72 -10.30 -9.55 -11.07
CA ASP A 72 -11.47 -10.28 -11.54
C ASP A 72 -12.41 -9.38 -12.36
N ALA A 73 -13.59 -9.88 -12.72
CA ALA A 73 -14.59 -9.12 -13.48
C ALA A 73 -15.07 -7.84 -12.79
N SER A 74 -14.93 -7.74 -11.46
CA SER A 74 -15.29 -6.58 -10.64
C SER A 74 -14.13 -5.60 -10.42
N GLY A 75 -12.89 -6.01 -10.75
CA GLY A 75 -11.68 -5.19 -10.64
C GLY A 75 -10.62 -5.81 -9.75
N LEU A 76 -9.87 -4.95 -9.05
CA LEU A 76 -8.80 -5.39 -8.16
C LEU A 76 -9.36 -6.22 -7.00
N ALA A 77 -8.93 -7.48 -6.91
CA ALA A 77 -9.40 -8.45 -5.93
C ALA A 77 -8.27 -8.94 -5.00
N ALA A 78 -7.01 -8.87 -5.45
CA ALA A 78 -5.88 -9.35 -4.66
C ALA A 78 -4.63 -8.50 -4.86
N LEU A 79 -3.79 -8.46 -3.83
CA LEU A 79 -2.42 -7.96 -3.89
C LEU A 79 -1.47 -8.98 -3.29
N GLU A 80 -0.30 -9.12 -3.90
CA GLU A 80 0.82 -9.86 -3.33
C GLU A 80 2.06 -8.98 -3.34
N ILE A 81 2.76 -8.93 -2.21
CA ILE A 81 3.98 -8.17 -2.05
C ILE A 81 5.09 -9.11 -1.63
N PHE A 82 6.18 -9.07 -2.36
CA PHE A 82 7.40 -9.82 -2.09
C PHE A 82 8.45 -8.84 -1.59
N ASP A 83 8.99 -9.08 -0.41
CA ASP A 83 10.11 -8.28 0.10
C ASP A 83 11.46 -8.84 -0.39
N ASN A 84 12.55 -8.14 -0.06
CA ASN A 84 13.91 -8.57 -0.43
C ASN A 84 14.44 -9.75 0.41
N PHE A 85 13.73 -10.15 1.47
CA PHE A 85 14.07 -11.27 2.35
C PHE A 85 13.30 -12.55 2.01
N GLY A 86 12.45 -12.52 0.97
CA GLY A 86 11.63 -13.64 0.53
C GLY A 86 10.31 -13.78 1.29
N GLN A 87 9.92 -12.79 2.09
CA GLN A 87 8.58 -12.74 2.67
C GLN A 87 7.56 -12.42 1.60
N ARG A 88 6.44 -13.15 1.62
CA ARG A 88 5.25 -12.87 0.81
C ARG A 88 4.10 -12.42 1.71
N THR A 89 3.62 -11.20 1.49
CA THR A 89 2.37 -10.71 2.08
C THR A 89 1.26 -10.85 1.05
N SER A 90 0.15 -11.49 1.42
CA SER A 90 -1.03 -11.64 0.56
C SER A 90 -2.21 -10.90 1.16
N ILE A 91 -2.86 -10.08 0.33
CA ILE A 91 -4.02 -9.27 0.71
C ILE A 91 -5.15 -9.61 -0.25
N ARG A 92 -6.31 -9.97 0.29
CA ARG A 92 -7.55 -10.18 -0.48
C ARG A 92 -8.52 -9.05 -0.15
N LEU A 93 -9.01 -8.39 -1.20
CA LEU A 93 -9.98 -7.33 -1.08
C LEU A 93 -11.37 -7.94 -1.17
N ALA A 94 -12.27 -7.50 -0.30
CA ALA A 94 -13.68 -7.87 -0.33
C ALA A 94 -14.52 -6.59 -0.20
N HIS A 95 -15.69 -6.57 -0.84
CA HIS A 95 -16.61 -5.43 -0.82
C HIS A 95 -15.97 -4.12 -1.30
N LEU A 96 -15.18 -4.19 -2.37
CA LEU A 96 -14.55 -2.99 -2.93
C LEU A 96 -15.61 -2.05 -3.51
N GLU A 97 -15.69 -0.83 -2.97
CA GLU A 97 -16.51 0.24 -3.52
C GLU A 97 -15.63 1.23 -4.29
N ARG A 98 -15.98 1.47 -5.56
CA ARG A 98 -15.25 2.43 -6.41
C ARG A 98 -15.85 3.82 -6.26
N ASN A 99 -14.98 4.80 -6.00
CA ASN A 99 -15.33 6.22 -5.88
C ASN A 99 -16.50 6.51 -4.91
N PRO A 100 -16.58 5.88 -3.72
CA PRO A 100 -17.59 6.24 -2.75
C PRO A 100 -17.36 7.66 -2.26
N LYS A 101 -18.45 8.33 -1.83
CA LYS A 101 -18.33 9.62 -1.15
C LYS A 101 -17.87 9.39 0.28
N LEU A 102 -16.58 9.59 0.53
CA LEU A 102 -16.00 9.42 1.87
C LEU A 102 -16.12 10.71 2.70
N PRO A 103 -16.58 10.64 3.95
CA PRO A 103 -16.58 11.80 4.84
C PRO A 103 -15.14 12.21 5.22
N PRO A 104 -14.81 13.52 5.25
CA PRO A 104 -13.46 13.99 5.57
C PRO A 104 -12.94 13.56 6.94
N GLU A 105 -13.83 13.27 7.89
CA GLU A 105 -13.48 12.83 9.25
C GLU A 105 -12.72 11.50 9.27
N LEU A 106 -12.90 10.62 8.26
CA LEU A 106 -12.13 9.37 8.15
C LEU A 106 -10.62 9.61 7.99
N PHE A 107 -10.23 10.80 7.52
CA PHE A 107 -8.84 11.17 7.27
C PHE A 107 -8.29 12.15 8.30
N LYS A 108 -9.04 12.42 9.38
CA LYS A 108 -8.55 13.20 10.52
C LYS A 108 -8.08 12.26 11.62
N PHE A 109 -6.85 12.47 12.07
CA PHE A 109 -6.27 11.72 13.17
C PHE A 109 -5.78 12.69 14.24
N ALA A 110 -6.16 12.43 15.50
CA ALA A 110 -5.64 13.11 16.67
C ALA A 110 -4.95 12.07 17.57
N PRO A 111 -3.66 12.25 17.90
CA PRO A 111 -2.96 11.36 18.81
C PRO A 111 -3.73 11.17 20.13
N PRO A 112 -3.89 9.93 20.61
CA PRO A 112 -4.51 9.68 21.90
C PRO A 112 -3.78 10.38 23.05
N LYS A 113 -4.51 10.65 24.14
CA LYS A 113 -3.92 11.33 25.30
C LYS A 113 -2.76 10.52 25.86
N GLY A 114 -1.62 11.17 26.03
CA GLY A 114 -0.42 10.56 26.59
C GLY A 114 0.33 9.65 25.61
N ALA A 115 -0.07 9.62 24.33
CA ALA A 115 0.71 8.93 23.31
C ALA A 115 2.07 9.63 23.12
N ASP A 116 3.14 8.84 23.03
CA ASP A 116 4.45 9.34 22.64
C ASP A 116 4.43 9.68 21.15
N VAL A 117 4.91 10.85 20.78
CA VAL A 117 4.80 11.35 19.41
C VAL A 117 6.19 11.63 18.86
N VAL A 118 6.62 10.80 17.90
CA VAL A 118 7.98 10.80 17.35
C VAL A 118 7.99 11.06 15.84
N GLY A 119 9.04 11.72 15.35
CA GLY A 119 9.20 12.11 13.93
C GLY A 119 8.70 13.52 13.59
N ASP A 120 8.82 13.90 12.31
CA ASP A 120 8.55 15.25 11.76
C ASP A 120 7.29 15.35 10.88
#